data_AF-A0A4S5B7V6-F1
#
_entry.id   AF-A0A4S5B7V6-F1
#
_cell.length_a   1.000
_cell.length_b   1.000
_cell.length_c   1.000
_cell.angle_alpha   90.00
_cell.angle_beta   90.00
_cell.angle_gamma   90.00
#
_symmetry.space_group_name_H-M   'P 1'
#
loop_
_entity.id
_entity.type
_entity.pdbx_description
1 polymer ?
#
loop_
_entity_poly.entity_id
_entity_poly.type
_entity_poly.pdbx_seq_one_letter_code
_entity_poly.pdbx_strand_id
1 'polypeptide(L)'
;MGTRLAAPTQRMQHHCLVPGRYVCPCCGYRTLNEGPAAYDVCPVCDWEDDGGLPWQCDGPNGISLVEAQQRFLTRSNRLRRKMGRDPFPEEARDPEWRPLEVTDALLARVEQERLALERELERDASEGEARWDGLLAGFNADLQALETDAAGLSYEQVKERYRAICEAHEFPFPEPELELMARLVHDRHWRFRHPNQALGWAWRHRQSATLWVRVRQVVTGSIRFAG
;
A
#
# COMPACT_ATOMS: atom_id res chain seq x y z
N MET A 1 25.03 -33.18 -36.00
CA MET A 1 25.78 -32.17 -35.24
C MET A 1 25.07 -30.84 -35.42
N GLY A 2 24.33 -30.42 -34.39
CA GLY A 2 23.32 -29.37 -34.50
C GLY A 2 23.90 -27.96 -34.50
N THR A 3 23.55 -27.19 -35.52
CA THR A 3 23.65 -25.74 -35.57
C THR A 3 22.73 -25.14 -34.51
N ARG A 4 23.30 -24.67 -33.39
CA ARG A 4 22.58 -23.82 -32.43
C ARG A 4 22.58 -22.39 -32.95
N LEU A 5 21.43 -21.96 -33.48
CA LEU A 5 21.03 -20.56 -33.48
C LEU A 5 20.97 -20.11 -32.01
N ALA A 6 21.90 -19.25 -31.61
CA ALA A 6 21.80 -18.54 -30.34
C ALA A 6 21.13 -17.18 -30.60
N ALA A 7 20.01 -17.00 -29.91
CA ALA A 7 19.09 -15.88 -29.95
C ALA A 7 19.76 -14.53 -29.63
N PRO A 8 19.17 -13.40 -30.08
CA PRO A 8 19.73 -12.07 -29.82
C PRO A 8 19.74 -11.83 -28.31
N THR A 9 20.90 -11.47 -27.77
CA THR A 9 21.00 -10.93 -26.40
C THR A 9 20.11 -9.70 -26.33
N GLN A 10 18.98 -9.89 -25.66
CA GLN A 10 18.02 -8.87 -25.33
C GLN A 10 18.75 -7.77 -24.59
N ARG A 11 19.03 -6.68 -25.31
CA ARG A 11 19.47 -5.39 -24.78
C ARG A 11 18.41 -5.02 -23.74
N MET A 12 18.69 -5.26 -22.45
CA MET A 12 17.87 -4.69 -21.39
C MET A 12 17.91 -3.19 -21.61
N GLN A 13 16.71 -2.66 -21.77
CA GLN A 13 16.47 -1.32 -22.24
C GLN A 13 17.02 -0.34 -21.20
N HIS A 14 18.08 0.37 -21.58
CA HIS A 14 18.49 1.61 -20.94
C HIS A 14 17.36 2.63 -21.12
N HIS A 15 16.38 2.63 -20.23
CA HIS A 15 15.61 3.85 -19.98
C HIS A 15 16.31 4.61 -18.85
N CYS A 16 16.47 5.92 -19.08
CA CYS A 16 17.00 6.95 -18.17
C CYS A 16 18.53 7.17 -18.19
N LEU A 17 19.05 7.67 -19.32
CA LEU A 17 20.36 8.35 -19.43
C LEU A 17 20.18 9.81 -19.87
N VAL A 18 19.20 10.52 -19.31
CA VAL A 18 19.16 11.98 -19.40
C VAL A 18 19.62 12.52 -18.05
N PRO A 19 20.73 13.28 -17.99
CA PRO A 19 21.11 13.95 -16.75
C PRO A 19 19.99 14.91 -16.35
N GLY A 20 19.63 14.89 -15.06
CA GLY A 20 18.65 15.82 -14.51
C GLY A 20 19.10 17.26 -14.74
N ARG A 21 18.18 18.12 -15.14
CA ARG A 21 18.45 19.55 -15.39
C ARG A 21 18.31 20.37 -14.12
N TYR A 22 17.48 19.91 -13.19
CA TYR A 22 17.06 20.65 -12.01
C TYR A 22 17.58 20.02 -10.73
N VAL A 23 17.78 20.88 -9.73
CA VAL A 23 18.39 20.55 -8.44
C VAL A 23 17.34 19.95 -7.53
N CYS A 24 17.58 18.75 -7.02
CA CYS A 24 16.73 18.17 -5.99
C CYS A 24 16.83 19.03 -4.70
N PRO A 25 15.71 19.49 -4.13
CA PRO A 25 15.73 20.33 -2.93
C PRO A 25 16.28 19.58 -1.70
N CYS A 26 16.12 18.26 -1.64
CA CYS A 26 16.59 17.44 -0.53
C CYS A 26 18.11 17.20 -0.56
N CYS A 27 18.66 16.72 -1.68
CA CYS A 27 20.07 16.32 -1.74
C CYS A 27 20.98 17.30 -2.47
N GLY A 28 20.44 18.20 -3.29
CA GLY A 28 21.19 19.18 -4.07
C GLY A 28 21.84 18.64 -5.35
N TYR A 29 21.66 17.36 -5.71
CA TYR A 29 22.13 16.81 -6.98
C TYR A 29 21.20 17.19 -8.14
N ARG A 30 21.75 17.36 -9.34
CA ARG A 30 20.99 17.68 -10.56
C ARG A 30 20.38 16.41 -11.15
N THR A 31 19.28 15.96 -10.56
CA THR A 31 18.66 14.67 -10.89
C THR A 31 17.23 14.79 -11.40
N LEU A 32 16.60 15.96 -11.26
CA LEU A 32 15.21 16.18 -11.66
C LEU A 32 15.14 16.66 -13.12
N ASN A 33 14.19 16.15 -13.89
CA ASN A 33 14.04 16.36 -15.33
C ASN A 33 12.91 17.33 -15.69
N GLU A 34 11.80 17.28 -14.96
CA GLU A 34 10.56 17.97 -15.34
C GLU A 34 10.50 19.43 -14.86
N GLY A 35 11.23 19.76 -13.80
CA GLY A 35 11.28 21.10 -13.23
C GLY A 35 11.14 21.07 -11.71
N PRO A 36 11.30 22.24 -11.04
CA PRO A 36 10.94 22.37 -9.63
C PRO A 36 9.44 22.18 -9.43
N ALA A 37 9.04 21.49 -8.36
CA ALA A 37 7.65 21.22 -8.01
C ALA A 37 6.86 20.47 -9.11
N ALA A 38 7.54 19.59 -9.84
CA ALA A 38 6.97 18.83 -10.96
C ALA A 38 6.71 17.35 -10.63
N TYR A 39 6.68 16.97 -9.35
CA TYR A 39 6.46 15.60 -8.87
C TYR A 39 7.50 14.58 -9.35
N ASP A 40 8.69 15.05 -9.73
CA ASP A 40 9.79 14.16 -10.13
C ASP A 40 10.47 13.57 -8.88
N VAL A 41 10.82 12.29 -8.95
CA VAL A 41 11.42 11.55 -7.83
C VAL A 41 12.93 11.49 -8.01
N CYS A 42 13.67 12.01 -7.04
CA CYS A 42 15.12 12.01 -7.08
C CYS A 42 15.69 10.58 -6.94
N PRO A 43 16.36 10.01 -7.97
CA PRO A 43 16.95 8.67 -7.88
C PRO A 43 18.10 8.55 -6.87
N VAL A 44 18.61 9.66 -6.34
CA VAL A 44 19.72 9.66 -5.37
C VAL A 44 19.25 9.62 -3.92
N CYS A 45 18.17 10.35 -3.61
CA CYS A 45 17.67 10.47 -2.22
C CYS A 45 16.21 10.05 -2.03
N ASP A 46 15.54 9.65 -3.11
CA ASP A 46 14.14 9.18 -3.14
C ASP A 46 13.10 10.25 -2.77
N TRP A 47 13.50 11.53 -2.77
CA TRP A 47 12.60 12.66 -2.54
C TRP A 47 11.78 12.96 -3.78
N GLU A 48 10.45 12.96 -3.66
CA GLU A 48 9.51 13.45 -4.67
C GLU A 48 9.35 14.97 -4.54
N ASP A 49 9.66 15.71 -5.60
CA ASP A 49 9.58 17.18 -5.61
C ASP A 49 8.15 17.66 -5.89
N ASP A 50 7.31 17.61 -4.86
CA ASP A 50 5.90 18.01 -4.86
C ASP A 50 5.67 19.53 -4.71
N GLY A 51 6.74 20.31 -4.49
CA GLY A 51 6.64 21.74 -4.24
C GLY A 51 6.08 22.12 -2.86
N GLY A 52 5.98 21.16 -1.94
CA GLY A 52 5.49 21.39 -0.58
C GLY A 52 6.35 22.36 0.22
N LEU A 53 5.77 22.90 1.29
CA LEU A 53 6.52 23.76 2.21
C LEU A 53 7.57 22.94 2.97
N PRO A 54 8.71 23.53 3.37
CA PRO A 54 9.79 22.77 4.00
C PRO A 54 9.41 22.00 5.26
N TRP A 55 8.39 22.47 5.99
CA TRP A 55 7.88 21.90 7.24
C TRP A 55 6.68 20.97 7.07
N GLN A 56 6.13 20.88 5.86
CA GLN A 56 4.95 20.08 5.55
C GLN A 56 5.27 18.59 5.57
N CYS A 57 4.38 17.76 6.14
CA CYS A 57 4.62 16.31 6.33
C CYS A 57 3.50 15.39 5.81
N ASP A 58 2.43 15.96 5.25
CA ASP A 58 1.27 15.27 4.66
C ASP A 58 1.45 14.94 3.16
N GLY A 59 2.59 15.32 2.57
CA GLY A 59 2.95 15.03 1.18
C GLY A 59 3.36 13.57 0.91
N PRO A 60 3.65 13.22 -0.35
CA PRO A 60 3.97 11.85 -0.80
C PRO A 60 5.22 11.26 -0.12
N ASN A 61 6.08 12.13 0.41
CA ASN A 61 7.31 11.75 1.12
C ASN A 61 7.06 11.24 2.55
N GLY A 62 5.89 11.53 3.15
CA GLY A 62 5.54 11.16 4.54
C GLY A 62 6.42 11.76 5.64
N ILE A 63 7.34 12.67 5.27
CA ILE A 63 8.21 13.44 6.16
C ILE A 63 8.42 14.83 5.56
N SER A 64 8.86 15.77 6.40
CA SER A 64 9.20 17.11 5.95
C SER A 64 10.52 17.16 5.18
N LEU A 65 10.69 18.18 4.33
CA LEU A 65 11.95 18.43 3.62
C LEU A 65 13.10 18.69 4.60
N VAL A 66 12.82 19.36 5.73
CA VAL A 66 13.79 19.58 6.81
C VAL A 66 14.34 18.24 7.30
N GLU A 67 13.47 17.29 7.62
CA GLU A 67 13.86 15.95 8.07
C GLU A 67 14.55 15.15 6.98
N ALA A 68 14.09 15.24 5.73
CA ALA A 68 14.71 14.58 4.60
C ALA A 68 16.16 15.04 4.37
N GLN A 69 16.41 16.36 4.42
CA GLN A 69 17.76 16.92 4.32
C GLN A 69 18.65 16.46 5.48
N GLN A 70 18.15 16.48 6.72
CA GLN A 70 18.91 16.01 7.88
C GLN A 70 19.25 14.51 7.77
N ARG A 71 18.28 13.68 7.36
CA ARG A 71 18.48 12.23 7.15
C ARG A 71 19.51 11.96 6.05
N PHE A 72 19.48 12.75 4.98
CA PHE A 72 20.44 12.65 3.89
C PHE A 72 21.85 13.07 4.32
N LEU A 73 21.99 14.20 5.01
CA LEU A 73 23.28 14.80 5.37
C LEU A 73 24.00 14.08 6.50
N THR A 74 23.29 13.58 7.51
CA THR A 74 23.91 12.95 8.69
C THR A 74 24.54 11.59 8.40
N ARG A 75 24.48 11.10 7.14
CA ARG A 75 24.96 9.77 6.74
C ARG A 75 24.42 8.61 7.59
N SER A 76 23.38 8.86 8.39
CA SER A 76 22.79 7.89 9.32
C SER A 76 21.85 6.92 8.64
N ASN A 77 21.64 7.05 7.32
CA ASN A 77 20.64 6.24 6.68
C ASN A 77 21.17 4.90 6.13
N ARG A 78 20.87 3.87 6.92
CA ARG A 78 20.60 2.52 6.42
C ARG A 78 19.48 2.47 5.35
N LEU A 79 18.79 3.58 5.00
CA LEU A 79 17.99 3.73 3.76
C LEU A 79 18.82 3.97 2.50
N ARG A 80 20.16 3.81 2.53
CA ARG A 80 20.91 3.42 1.31
C ARG A 80 20.49 2.04 0.74
N ARG A 81 19.49 1.37 1.33
CA ARG A 81 18.97 0.08 0.88
C ARG A 81 17.43 0.08 0.79
N LYS A 82 16.91 0.61 -0.31
CA LYS A 82 16.09 -0.19 -1.25
C LYS A 82 15.83 0.49 -2.61
N MET A 83 15.84 1.83 -2.70
CA MET A 83 15.46 2.53 -3.95
C MET A 83 16.50 3.51 -4.52
N GLY A 84 17.26 4.23 -3.68
CA GLY A 84 18.24 5.23 -4.15
C GLY A 84 19.54 4.64 -4.71
N ARG A 85 20.15 5.32 -5.68
CA ARG A 85 21.46 5.03 -6.28
C ARG A 85 22.49 6.12 -6.00
N ASP A 86 23.76 5.83 -6.30
CA ASP A 86 24.79 6.86 -6.34
C ASP A 86 24.52 7.85 -7.49
N PRO A 87 24.83 9.15 -7.29
CA PRO A 87 24.76 10.15 -8.36
C PRO A 87 25.78 9.83 -9.45
N PHE A 88 25.42 10.09 -10.70
CA PHE A 88 26.37 10.05 -11.81
C PHE A 88 27.28 11.28 -11.81
N PRO A 89 28.47 11.22 -12.44
CA PRO A 89 29.36 12.39 -12.57
C PRO A 89 28.67 13.63 -13.19
N GLU A 90 27.76 13.41 -14.13
CA GLU A 90 26.99 14.45 -14.82
C GLU A 90 25.93 15.08 -13.93
N GLU A 91 25.51 14.41 -12.86
CA GLU A 91 24.50 14.89 -11.90
C GLU A 91 25.14 15.67 -10.75
N ALA A 92 26.26 16.35 -11.02
CA ALA A 92 27.04 17.05 -10.00
C ALA A 92 26.15 17.91 -9.09
N ARG A 93 26.46 17.88 -7.78
CA ARG A 93 25.75 18.68 -6.79
C ARG A 93 25.87 20.15 -7.12
N ASP A 94 24.77 20.89 -7.02
CA ASP A 94 24.76 22.32 -7.28
C ASP A 94 25.66 23.05 -6.24
N PRO A 95 26.67 23.83 -6.68
CA PRO A 95 27.56 24.55 -5.77
C PRO A 95 26.88 25.67 -4.98
N GLU A 96 25.70 26.12 -5.39
CA GLU A 96 24.89 27.11 -4.69
C GLU A 96 23.88 26.47 -3.74
N TRP A 97 23.59 25.17 -3.86
CA TRP A 97 22.68 24.47 -2.96
C TRP A 97 23.24 24.48 -1.53
N ARG A 98 22.39 24.88 -0.59
CA ARG A 98 22.65 24.84 0.85
C ARG A 98 21.48 24.14 1.52
N PRO A 99 21.74 23.34 2.57
CA PRO A 99 20.64 22.84 3.39
C PRO A 99 19.93 24.00 4.08
N LEU A 100 18.67 23.75 4.41
CA LEU A 100 17.83 24.63 5.19
C LEU A 100 18.49 24.90 6.55
N GLU A 101 18.47 26.16 6.96
CA GLU A 101 18.87 26.53 8.30
C GLU A 101 17.85 25.98 9.31
N VAL A 102 18.30 25.09 10.18
CA VAL A 102 17.43 24.46 11.17
C VAL A 102 17.40 25.32 12.42
N THR A 103 16.31 26.06 12.59
CA THR A 103 16.03 26.87 13.79
C THR A 103 15.02 26.17 14.68
N ASP A 104 15.00 26.51 15.97
CA ASP A 104 13.98 26.00 16.90
C ASP A 104 12.56 26.33 16.45
N ALA A 105 12.36 27.50 15.83
CA ALA A 105 11.06 27.91 15.29
C ALA A 105 10.62 27.02 14.12
N LEU A 106 11.56 26.64 13.23
CA LEU A 106 11.28 25.73 12.12
C LEU A 106 10.97 24.32 12.61
N LEU A 107 11.72 23.81 13.59
CA LEU A 107 11.46 22.51 14.20
C LEU A 107 10.11 22.48 14.91
N ALA A 108 9.77 23.53 15.65
CA ALA A 108 8.46 23.67 16.27
C ALA A 108 7.33 23.68 15.22
N ARG A 109 7.56 24.28 14.05
CA ARG A 109 6.58 24.26 12.96
C ARG A 109 6.39 22.86 12.38
N VAL A 110 7.48 22.13 12.11
CA VAL A 110 7.41 20.72 11.65
C VAL A 110 6.60 19.87 12.62
N GLU A 111 6.86 20.02 13.93
CA GLU A 111 6.13 19.28 14.96
C GLU A 111 4.65 19.65 15.02
N GLN A 112 4.32 20.93 14.86
CA GLN A 112 2.92 21.37 14.78
C GLN A 112 2.16 20.74 13.62
N GLU A 113 2.75 20.69 12.42
CA GLU A 113 2.14 20.04 11.25
C GLU A 113 2.00 18.54 11.46
N ARG A 114 3.02 17.88 12.04
CA ARG A 114 2.98 16.45 12.37
C ARG A 114 1.81 16.13 13.28
N LEU A 115 1.68 16.87 14.39
CA LEU A 115 0.59 16.67 15.33
C LEU A 115 -0.78 17.01 14.73
N ALA A 116 -0.85 17.95 13.79
CA ALA A 116 -2.10 18.26 13.08
C ALA A 116 -2.52 17.09 12.17
N LEU A 117 -1.57 16.56 11.38
CA LEU A 117 -1.79 15.39 10.53
C LEU A 117 -2.18 14.15 11.35
N GLU A 118 -1.50 13.89 12.47
CA GLU A 118 -1.85 12.77 13.36
C GLU A 118 -3.28 12.88 13.87
N ARG A 119 -3.72 14.06 14.32
CA ARG A 119 -5.12 14.28 14.76
C ARG A 119 -6.12 14.10 13.62
N GLU A 120 -5.78 14.55 12.42
CA GLU A 120 -6.64 14.36 11.25
C GLU A 120 -6.78 12.87 10.91
N LEU A 121 -5.68 12.13 10.87
CA LEU A 121 -5.67 10.69 10.63
C LEU A 121 -6.44 9.92 11.73
N GLU A 122 -6.30 10.31 13.00
CA GLU A 122 -7.06 9.71 14.11
C GLU A 122 -8.56 9.98 13.98
N ARG A 123 -8.94 11.22 13.61
CA ARG A 123 -10.34 11.57 13.35
C ARG A 123 -10.88 10.75 12.18
N ASP A 124 -10.16 10.68 11.06
CA ASP A 124 -10.58 9.95 9.88
C ASP A 124 -10.66 8.45 10.13
N ALA A 125 -9.76 7.90 10.96
CA ALA A 125 -9.84 6.51 11.40
C ALA A 125 -11.10 6.26 12.26
N SER A 126 -11.37 7.13 13.23
CA SER A 126 -12.54 7.03 14.12
C SER A 126 -13.86 7.22 13.37
N GLU A 127 -13.96 8.29 12.57
CA GLU A 127 -15.14 8.59 11.76
C GLU A 127 -15.32 7.57 10.63
N GLY A 128 -14.23 7.10 10.03
CA GLY A 128 -14.23 6.06 9.03
C GLY A 128 -14.74 4.74 9.57
N GLU A 129 -14.23 4.29 10.72
CA GLU A 129 -14.69 3.07 11.39
C GLU A 129 -16.17 3.19 11.80
N ALA A 130 -16.57 4.29 12.44
CA ALA A 130 -17.96 4.54 12.80
C ALA A 130 -18.89 4.62 11.57
N ARG A 131 -18.42 5.19 10.45
CA ARG A 131 -19.15 5.24 9.18
C ARG A 131 -19.34 3.86 8.59
N TRP A 132 -18.29 3.03 8.56
CA TRP A 132 -18.37 1.66 8.05
C TRP A 132 -19.23 0.77 8.93
N ASP A 133 -19.09 0.89 10.26
CA ASP A 133 -19.93 0.20 11.22
C ASP A 133 -21.40 0.58 11.06
N GLY A 134 -21.70 1.87 10.86
CA GLY A 134 -23.06 2.35 10.60
C GLY A 134 -23.64 1.83 9.29
N LEU A 135 -22.87 1.88 8.19
CA LEU A 135 -23.31 1.41 6.87
C LEU A 135 -23.54 -0.11 6.85
N LEU A 136 -22.72 -0.88 7.57
CA LEU A 136 -22.77 -2.33 7.59
C LEU A 136 -23.51 -2.89 8.82
N ALA A 137 -24.09 -2.06 9.69
CA ALA A 137 -24.73 -2.49 10.92
C ALA A 137 -25.82 -3.55 10.67
N GLY A 138 -26.68 -3.32 9.67
CA GLY A 138 -27.72 -4.27 9.29
C GLY A 138 -27.14 -5.59 8.75
N PHE A 139 -26.16 -5.50 7.86
CA PHE A 139 -25.47 -6.67 7.29
C PHE A 139 -24.80 -7.52 8.38
N ASN A 140 -24.10 -6.86 9.30
CA ASN A 140 -23.41 -7.51 10.42
C ASN A 140 -24.40 -8.17 11.38
N ALA A 141 -25.54 -7.53 11.68
CA ALA A 141 -26.57 -8.09 12.54
C ALA A 141 -27.20 -9.35 11.93
N ASP A 142 -27.54 -9.31 10.64
CA ASP A 142 -28.10 -10.47 9.93
C ASP A 142 -27.10 -11.62 9.83
N LEU A 143 -25.82 -11.29 9.59
CA LEU A 143 -24.75 -12.29 9.56
C LEU A 143 -24.56 -12.96 10.94
N GLN A 144 -24.59 -12.18 12.02
CA GLN A 144 -24.48 -12.70 13.39
C GLN A 144 -25.67 -13.60 13.76
N ALA A 145 -26.87 -13.26 13.30
CA ALA A 145 -28.05 -14.12 13.45
C ALA A 145 -27.85 -15.45 12.70
N LEU A 146 -27.34 -15.41 11.47
CA LEU A 146 -27.03 -16.62 10.71
C LEU A 146 -25.95 -17.48 11.40
N GLU A 147 -24.89 -16.88 11.94
CA GLU A 147 -23.84 -17.61 12.68
C GLU A 147 -24.39 -18.30 13.94
N THR A 148 -25.35 -17.67 14.62
CA THR A 148 -26.02 -18.25 15.79
C THR A 148 -26.85 -19.47 15.39
N ASP A 149 -27.57 -19.39 14.27
CA ASP A 149 -28.41 -20.48 13.76
C ASP A 149 -27.61 -21.59 13.07
N ALA A 150 -26.38 -21.31 12.65
CA ALA A 150 -25.60 -22.16 11.75
C ALA A 150 -25.42 -23.61 12.24
N ALA A 151 -25.31 -23.82 13.56
CA ALA A 151 -25.14 -25.14 14.16
C ALA A 151 -26.36 -26.08 13.92
N GLY A 152 -27.55 -25.52 13.67
CA GLY A 152 -28.77 -26.27 13.37
C GLY A 152 -29.10 -26.37 11.88
N LEU A 153 -28.26 -25.81 11.01
CA LEU A 153 -28.51 -25.72 9.57
C LEU A 153 -27.51 -26.59 8.80
N SER A 154 -27.94 -27.09 7.64
CA SER A 154 -27.02 -27.66 6.66
C SER A 154 -26.22 -26.57 5.94
N TYR A 155 -25.07 -26.94 5.36
CA TYR A 155 -24.26 -26.03 4.55
C TYR A 155 -25.06 -25.33 3.45
N GLU A 156 -25.93 -26.04 2.73
CA GLU A 156 -26.74 -25.44 1.66
C GLU A 156 -27.73 -24.41 2.20
N GLN A 157 -28.32 -24.65 3.37
CA GLN A 157 -29.19 -23.67 4.04
C GLN A 157 -28.42 -22.44 4.50
N VAL A 158 -27.21 -22.61 5.03
CA VAL A 158 -26.33 -21.49 5.39
C VAL A 158 -25.94 -20.69 4.16
N LYS A 159 -25.57 -21.37 3.06
CA LYS A 159 -25.20 -20.74 1.79
C LYS A 159 -26.33 -19.89 1.22
N GLU A 160 -27.55 -20.42 1.20
CA GLU A 160 -28.71 -19.70 0.68
C GLU A 160 -29.10 -18.50 1.56
N ARG A 161 -29.07 -18.65 2.89
CA ARG A 161 -29.31 -17.53 3.81
C ARG A 161 -28.23 -16.45 3.68
N TYR A 162 -26.95 -16.85 3.57
CA TYR A 162 -25.86 -15.90 3.37
C TYR A 162 -26.02 -15.12 2.05
N ARG A 163 -26.42 -15.81 0.97
CA ARG A 163 -26.75 -15.16 -0.32
C ARG A 163 -27.86 -14.12 -0.15
N ALA A 164 -28.96 -14.49 0.50
CA ALA A 164 -30.09 -13.60 0.71
C ALA A 164 -29.70 -12.35 1.52
N ILE A 165 -28.84 -12.49 2.53
CA ILE A 165 -28.28 -11.36 3.29
C ILE A 165 -27.46 -10.46 2.36
N CYS A 166 -26.56 -11.04 1.56
CA CYS A 166 -25.75 -10.28 0.62
C CYS A 166 -26.61 -9.49 -0.40
N GLU A 167 -27.67 -10.10 -0.92
CA GLU A 167 -28.60 -9.44 -1.84
C GLU A 167 -29.41 -8.33 -1.16
N ALA A 168 -29.89 -8.55 0.06
CA ALA A 168 -30.67 -7.56 0.82
C ALA A 168 -29.87 -6.30 1.18
N HIS A 169 -28.57 -6.43 1.39
CA HIS A 169 -27.65 -5.32 1.67
C HIS A 169 -26.90 -4.81 0.43
N GLU A 170 -27.38 -5.16 -0.77
CA GLU A 170 -26.82 -4.73 -2.06
C GLU A 170 -25.32 -5.04 -2.22
N PHE A 171 -24.88 -6.15 -1.61
CA PHE A 171 -23.49 -6.61 -1.59
C PHE A 171 -23.33 -8.00 -2.22
N PRO A 172 -23.69 -8.19 -3.50
CA PRO A 172 -23.63 -9.50 -4.13
C PRO A 172 -22.17 -9.93 -4.33
N PHE A 173 -21.72 -10.89 -3.52
CA PHE A 173 -20.43 -11.53 -3.72
C PHE A 173 -20.45 -12.45 -4.95
N PRO A 174 -19.32 -12.58 -5.68
CA PRO A 174 -19.17 -13.64 -6.66
C PRO A 174 -19.28 -15.03 -6.00
N GLU A 175 -19.77 -16.01 -6.75
CA GLU A 175 -20.08 -17.35 -6.23
C GLU A 175 -18.92 -18.02 -5.46
N PRO A 176 -17.63 -17.93 -5.88
CA PRO A 176 -16.53 -18.50 -5.12
C PRO A 176 -16.35 -17.89 -3.72
N GLU A 177 -16.45 -16.56 -3.61
CA GLU A 177 -16.40 -15.86 -2.32
C GLU A 177 -17.58 -16.27 -1.44
N LEU A 178 -18.79 -16.29 -2.02
CA LEU A 178 -20.01 -16.70 -1.33
C LEU A 178 -19.88 -18.12 -0.75
N GLU A 179 -19.35 -19.06 -1.53
CA GLU A 179 -19.09 -20.41 -1.03
C GLU A 179 -18.06 -20.47 0.10
N LEU A 180 -16.97 -19.71 0.01
CA LEU A 180 -15.96 -19.70 1.07
C LEU A 180 -16.56 -19.14 2.37
N MET A 181 -17.29 -18.03 2.29
CA MET A 181 -17.90 -17.40 3.45
C MET A 181 -18.97 -18.29 4.07
N ALA A 182 -19.83 -18.91 3.26
CA ALA A 182 -20.82 -19.86 3.76
C ALA A 182 -20.17 -21.06 4.49
N ARG A 183 -19.04 -21.58 3.99
CA ARG A 183 -18.29 -22.65 4.69
C ARG A 183 -17.74 -22.20 6.04
N LEU A 184 -17.23 -20.97 6.12
CA LEU A 184 -16.67 -20.42 7.36
C LEU A 184 -17.75 -20.05 8.38
N VAL A 185 -18.92 -19.58 7.94
CA VAL A 185 -20.09 -19.34 8.79
C VAL A 185 -20.65 -20.66 9.31
N HIS A 186 -20.80 -21.67 8.45
CA HIS A 186 -21.28 -23.00 8.85
C HIS A 186 -20.30 -23.72 9.79
N ASP A 187 -18.99 -23.59 9.54
CA ASP A 187 -17.94 -24.13 10.40
C ASP A 187 -16.71 -23.22 10.44
N ARG A 188 -16.59 -22.45 11.53
CA ARG A 188 -15.44 -21.55 11.78
C ARG A 188 -14.07 -22.24 11.75
N HIS A 189 -14.03 -23.57 11.93
CA HIS A 189 -12.80 -24.36 11.89
C HIS A 189 -12.65 -25.18 10.60
N TRP A 190 -13.52 -25.01 9.60
CA TRP A 190 -13.55 -25.78 8.36
C TRP A 190 -12.17 -25.89 7.72
N ARG A 191 -11.45 -24.77 7.61
CA ARG A 191 -10.10 -24.72 7.01
C ARG A 191 -9.06 -25.59 7.72
N PHE A 192 -9.18 -25.75 9.04
CA PHE A 192 -8.27 -26.56 9.84
C PHE A 192 -8.65 -28.04 9.79
N ARG A 193 -9.94 -28.35 9.65
CA ARG A 193 -10.45 -29.72 9.48
C ARG A 193 -10.29 -30.23 8.05
N HIS A 194 -10.28 -29.34 7.05
CA HIS A 194 -10.23 -29.65 5.63
C HIS A 194 -9.11 -28.90 4.89
N PRO A 195 -7.84 -29.05 5.31
CA PRO A 195 -6.72 -28.25 4.78
C PRO A 195 -6.52 -28.42 3.27
N ASN A 196 -6.71 -29.64 2.75
CA ASN A 196 -6.58 -29.92 1.32
C ASN A 196 -7.68 -29.23 0.48
N GLN A 197 -8.91 -29.17 0.99
CA GLN A 197 -10.02 -28.51 0.31
C GLN A 197 -9.84 -26.99 0.33
N ALA A 198 -9.41 -26.45 1.47
CA ALA A 198 -9.05 -25.05 1.66
C ALA A 198 -7.93 -24.59 0.69
N LEU A 199 -6.82 -25.35 0.62
CA LEU A 199 -5.73 -25.07 -0.31
C LEU A 199 -6.18 -25.24 -1.77
N GLY A 200 -6.95 -26.29 -2.07
CA GLY A 200 -7.49 -26.53 -3.41
C GLY A 200 -8.46 -25.44 -3.87
N TRP A 201 -9.25 -24.86 -2.97
CA TRP A 201 -10.09 -23.68 -3.24
C TRP A 201 -9.21 -22.46 -3.54
N ALA A 202 -8.23 -22.15 -2.68
CA ALA A 202 -7.34 -21.01 -2.86
C ALA A 202 -6.56 -21.08 -4.18
N TRP A 203 -6.13 -22.29 -4.58
CA TRP A 203 -5.49 -22.53 -5.85
C TRP A 203 -6.45 -22.32 -7.03
N ARG A 204 -7.66 -22.89 -7.00
CA ARG A 204 -8.64 -22.78 -8.09
C ARG A 204 -9.11 -21.35 -8.35
N HIS A 205 -9.23 -20.55 -7.30
CA HIS A 205 -9.74 -19.16 -7.39
C HIS A 205 -8.64 -18.11 -7.29
N ARG A 206 -7.38 -18.49 -7.53
CA ARG A 206 -6.27 -17.55 -7.67
C ARG A 206 -6.46 -16.74 -8.96
N GLN A 207 -6.43 -15.41 -8.86
CA GLN A 207 -6.21 -14.57 -10.03
C GLN A 207 -4.71 -14.34 -10.18
N SER A 208 -4.26 -13.98 -11.39
CA SER A 208 -2.87 -13.63 -11.65
C SER A 208 -2.46 -12.50 -10.69
N ALA A 209 -1.43 -12.74 -9.86
CA ALA A 209 -0.91 -11.90 -8.77
C ALA A 209 -1.60 -11.97 -7.38
N THR A 210 -2.61 -12.83 -7.13
CA THR A 210 -3.36 -12.82 -5.85
C THR A 210 -3.36 -14.12 -5.05
N LEU A 211 -2.49 -15.11 -5.35
CA LEU A 211 -2.47 -16.39 -4.61
C LEU A 211 -2.30 -16.16 -3.10
N TRP A 212 -1.37 -15.29 -2.69
CA TRP A 212 -1.16 -14.95 -1.29
C TRP A 212 -2.37 -14.24 -0.65
N VAL A 213 -3.14 -13.47 -1.43
CA VAL A 213 -4.39 -12.86 -0.98
C VAL A 213 -5.44 -13.94 -0.70
N ARG A 214 -5.60 -14.93 -1.60
CA ARG A 214 -6.54 -16.06 -1.39
C ARG A 214 -6.13 -16.95 -0.22
N VAL A 215 -4.84 -17.24 -0.06
CA VAL A 215 -4.32 -17.97 1.10
C VAL A 215 -4.63 -17.20 2.39
N ARG A 216 -4.40 -15.87 2.40
CA ARG A 216 -4.70 -15.02 3.56
C ARG A 216 -6.20 -15.03 3.89
N GLN A 217 -7.09 -14.89 2.91
CA GLN A 217 -8.54 -14.94 3.10
C GLN A 217 -8.98 -16.24 3.78
N VAL A 218 -8.45 -17.38 3.33
CA VAL A 218 -8.73 -18.68 3.97
C VAL A 218 -8.21 -18.67 5.41
N VAL A 219 -6.97 -18.25 5.65
CA VAL A 219 -6.32 -18.27 6.97
C VAL A 219 -7.01 -17.35 7.98
N THR A 220 -7.35 -16.12 7.59
CA THR A 220 -7.97 -15.15 8.49
C THR A 220 -9.47 -15.30 8.56
N GLY A 221 -10.11 -15.82 7.51
CA GLY A 221 -11.57 -15.80 7.35
C GLY A 221 -12.12 -14.40 7.11
N SER A 222 -11.26 -13.44 6.75
CA SER A 222 -11.64 -12.06 6.47
C SER A 222 -11.36 -11.71 5.01
N ILE A 223 -12.34 -11.06 4.38
CA ILE A 223 -12.21 -10.48 3.05
C ILE A 223 -11.67 -9.06 3.22
N ARG A 224 -10.58 -8.74 2.52
CA ARG A 224 -10.14 -7.35 2.33
C ARG A 224 -10.32 -7.02 0.87
N PHE A 225 -11.05 -5.95 0.59
CA PHE A 225 -11.04 -5.33 -0.72
C PHE A 225 -9.69 -4.61 -0.85
N ALA A 226 -8.94 -4.93 -1.91
CA ALA A 226 -7.86 -4.06 -2.30
C ALA A 226 -8.52 -2.77 -2.81
N GLY A 227 -8.26 -1.66 -2.12
CA GLY A 227 -8.48 -0.33 -2.68
C GLY A 227 -7.56 -0.10 -3.87
#